data_AF-A0A2D5PMA4-F1
#
_entry.id   AF-A0A2D5PMA4-F1
#
_cell.length_a   1.000
_cell.length_b   1.000
_cell.length_c   1.000
_cell.angle_alpha   90.00
_cell.angle_beta   90.00
_cell.angle_gamma   90.00
#
_symmetry.space_group_name_H-M   'P 1'
#
loop_
_entity.id
_entity.type
_entity.pdbx_description
1 polymer ?
#
loop_
_entity_poly.entity_id
_entity_poly.type
_entity_poly.pdbx_seq_one_letter_code
_entity_poly.pdbx_strand_id
1 'polypeptide(L)'
;MGYHISHGEKHFEMPDKKTKLEHVPDAALKEMVMIQNRLKQMEVSNAAHTDFIEYVKHVWDGFIEGEHHKLFAKKLENVAMGKTKRLIVNMPPRHTKSEFASVFFPSWIMGLHPDMKIMQTTHTAELSARFGRKVRNLMDTDEYKQIFEKVRLSADSKSAGRWETNHGGEYFAAGVGGAITGRGADLLIIDDPHS
;
A
#
# COMPACT_ATOMS: atom_id res chain seq x y z
N MET A 1 70.28 -31.27 -28.36
CA MET A 1 69.17 -31.99 -29.01
C MET A 1 67.90 -31.61 -28.26
N GLY A 2 67.10 -30.68 -28.82
CA GLY A 2 65.97 -30.07 -28.12
C GLY A 2 64.73 -30.97 -28.10
N TYR A 3 63.98 -30.92 -27.01
CA TYR A 3 62.63 -31.47 -26.91
C TYR A 3 61.67 -30.29 -26.74
N HIS A 4 60.93 -29.98 -27.80
CA HIS A 4 59.79 -29.06 -27.75
C HIS A 4 58.59 -29.82 -27.18
N ILE A 5 58.05 -29.34 -26.05
CA ILE A 5 56.81 -29.84 -25.47
C ILE A 5 55.72 -28.83 -25.82
N SER A 6 54.82 -29.23 -26.73
CA SER A 6 53.60 -28.52 -27.08
C SER A 6 52.65 -28.49 -25.88
N HIS A 7 52.41 -27.29 -25.32
CA HIS A 7 51.31 -27.06 -24.38
C HIS A 7 50.10 -26.58 -25.17
N GLY A 8 49.16 -27.49 -25.40
CA GLY A 8 47.79 -27.15 -25.77
C GLY A 8 46.96 -26.94 -24.52
N GLU A 9 46.56 -25.70 -24.25
CA GLU A 9 45.43 -25.42 -23.37
C GLU A 9 44.37 -24.63 -24.15
N LYS A 10 43.14 -25.16 -24.05
CA LYS A 10 41.99 -24.83 -24.89
C LYS A 10 41.44 -23.46 -24.50
N HIS A 11 41.35 -22.55 -25.47
CA HIS A 11 40.51 -21.36 -25.34
C HIS A 11 39.04 -21.80 -25.22
N PHE A 12 38.45 -21.64 -24.03
CA PHE A 12 37.00 -21.67 -23.86
C PHE A 12 36.48 -20.28 -24.22
N GLU A 13 36.04 -20.09 -25.47
CA GLU A 13 35.27 -18.90 -25.84
C GLU A 13 33.94 -18.93 -25.09
N MET A 14 33.73 -17.92 -24.24
CA MET A 14 32.41 -17.64 -23.69
C MET A 14 31.49 -17.26 -24.86
N PRO A 15 30.32 -17.90 -25.05
CA PRO A 15 29.42 -17.54 -26.13
C PRO A 15 28.99 -16.08 -25.96
N ASP A 16 29.19 -15.33 -27.04
CA ASP A 16 28.97 -13.90 -27.13
C ASP A 16 27.54 -13.55 -26.68
N LYS A 17 27.41 -12.79 -25.58
CA LYS A 17 26.10 -12.44 -24.99
C LYS A 17 25.25 -11.55 -25.91
N LYS A 18 25.81 -11.01 -27.00
CA LYS A 18 25.18 -10.02 -27.86
C LYS A 18 24.27 -10.60 -28.95
N THR A 19 24.40 -11.88 -29.31
CA THR A 19 23.74 -12.43 -30.51
C THR A 19 22.26 -12.82 -30.32
N LYS A 20 21.70 -12.74 -29.10
CA LYS A 20 20.34 -13.26 -28.81
C LYS A 20 19.19 -12.23 -28.80
N LEU A 21 19.47 -10.92 -28.84
CA LEU A 21 18.40 -9.90 -28.85
C LEU A 21 18.07 -9.34 -30.23
N GLU A 22 18.95 -9.46 -31.21
CA GLU A 22 18.81 -8.79 -32.51
C GLU A 22 17.76 -9.42 -33.45
N HIS A 23 17.28 -10.63 -33.15
CA HIS A 23 16.32 -11.38 -33.97
C HIS A 23 14.99 -11.67 -33.26
N VAL A 24 14.70 -10.98 -32.16
CA VAL A 24 13.41 -11.12 -31.46
C VAL A 24 12.35 -10.36 -32.28
N PRO A 25 11.28 -11.02 -32.76
CA PRO A 25 10.21 -10.33 -33.47
C PRO A 25 9.60 -9.21 -32.62
N ASP A 26 9.22 -8.08 -33.21
CA ASP A 26 8.63 -6.94 -32.49
C ASP A 26 7.44 -7.32 -31.59
N ALA A 27 6.68 -8.35 -31.99
CA ALA A 27 5.61 -8.93 -31.18
C ALA A 27 6.14 -9.58 -29.90
N ALA A 28 7.21 -10.37 -29.99
CA ALA A 28 7.87 -11.00 -28.85
C ALA A 28 8.56 -9.95 -27.96
N LEU A 29 9.13 -8.88 -28.53
CA LEU A 29 9.68 -7.77 -27.75
C LEU A 29 8.58 -7.04 -26.95
N LYS A 30 7.42 -6.78 -27.56
CA LYS A 30 6.25 -6.21 -26.86
C LYS A 30 5.77 -7.11 -25.74
N GLU A 31 5.64 -8.41 -25.99
CA GLU A 31 5.27 -9.39 -24.97
C GLU A 31 6.28 -9.42 -23.81
N MET A 32 7.58 -9.42 -24.11
CA MET A 32 8.62 -9.37 -23.08
C MET A 32 8.52 -8.11 -22.22
N VAL A 33 8.30 -6.94 -22.82
CA VAL A 33 8.12 -5.69 -22.09
C VAL A 33 6.85 -5.72 -21.23
N MET A 34 5.74 -6.27 -21.74
CA MET A 34 4.50 -6.42 -20.96
C MET A 34 4.70 -7.36 -19.76
N ILE A 35 5.38 -8.49 -19.96
CA ILE A 35 5.70 -9.45 -18.90
C ILE A 35 6.61 -8.79 -17.86
N GLN A 36 7.66 -8.07 -18.29
CA GLN A 36 8.56 -7.35 -17.37
C GLN A 36 7.83 -6.29 -16.55
N ASN A 37 6.97 -5.49 -17.18
CA ASN A 37 6.16 -4.50 -16.47
C ASN A 37 5.24 -5.15 -15.45
N ARG A 38 4.61 -6.28 -15.83
CA ARG A 38 3.72 -7.01 -14.93
C ARG A 38 4.48 -7.66 -13.77
N LEU A 39 5.68 -8.22 -14.01
CA LEU A 39 6.56 -8.72 -12.95
C LEU A 39 6.92 -7.62 -11.95
N LYS A 40 7.32 -6.45 -12.46
CA LYS A 40 7.65 -5.30 -11.61
C LYS A 40 6.45 -4.81 -10.80
N GLN A 41 5.26 -4.77 -11.41
CA GLN A 41 4.01 -4.44 -10.69
C GLN A 41 3.71 -5.46 -9.60
N MET A 42 3.87 -6.77 -9.89
CA MET A 42 3.65 -7.83 -8.90
C MET A 42 4.65 -7.75 -7.73
N GLU A 43 5.92 -7.42 -7.98
CA GLU A 43 6.92 -7.24 -6.94
C GLU A 43 6.57 -6.07 -6.01
N VAL A 44 6.22 -4.91 -6.58
CA VAL A 44 5.81 -3.72 -5.82
C VAL A 44 4.54 -4.00 -5.02
N SER A 45 3.55 -4.62 -5.67
CA SER A 45 2.30 -5.00 -5.03
C SER A 45 2.56 -5.95 -3.84
N ASN A 46 3.34 -7.02 -4.03
CA ASN A 46 3.65 -7.97 -2.96
C ASN A 46 4.37 -7.31 -1.78
N ALA A 47 5.35 -6.43 -2.04
CA ALA A 47 6.04 -5.69 -0.99
C ALA A 47 5.05 -4.83 -0.19
N ALA A 48 4.23 -4.05 -0.88
CA ALA A 48 3.24 -3.16 -0.28
C ALA A 48 2.10 -3.91 0.44
N HIS A 49 1.83 -5.17 0.12
CA HIS A 49 0.90 -6.00 0.89
C HIS A 49 1.47 -6.41 2.26
N THR A 50 2.79 -6.49 2.39
CA THR A 50 3.47 -6.97 3.61
C THR A 50 4.04 -5.85 4.48
N ASP A 51 4.47 -4.75 3.87
CA ASP A 51 5.17 -3.65 4.53
C ASP A 51 4.39 -2.35 4.31
N PHE A 52 4.02 -1.69 5.41
CA PHE A 52 3.22 -0.48 5.37
C PHE A 52 4.02 0.74 4.85
N ILE A 53 5.32 0.80 5.10
CA ILE A 53 6.17 1.89 4.60
C ILE A 53 6.31 1.80 3.08
N GLU A 54 6.49 0.60 2.53
CA GLU A 54 6.53 0.41 1.07
C GLU A 54 5.21 0.79 0.41
N TYR A 55 4.08 0.48 1.05
CA TYR A 55 2.78 1.00 0.64
C TYR A 55 2.74 2.54 0.63
N VAL A 56 3.15 3.19 1.73
CA VAL A 56 3.13 4.66 1.85
C VAL A 56 4.03 5.31 0.79
N LYS A 57 5.24 4.79 0.56
CA LYS A 57 6.16 5.30 -0.46
C LYS A 57 5.58 5.23 -1.86
N HIS A 58 4.82 4.18 -2.15
CA HIS A 58 4.22 4.01 -3.47
C HIS A 58 3.06 4.99 -3.71
N VAL A 59 2.20 5.20 -2.70
CA VAL A 59 1.02 6.07 -2.84
C VAL A 59 1.30 7.54 -2.57
N TRP A 60 2.40 7.86 -1.89
CA TRP A 60 2.82 9.23 -1.60
C TRP A 60 4.18 9.53 -2.24
N ASP A 61 4.12 10.17 -3.40
CA ASP A 61 5.30 10.67 -4.09
C ASP A 61 6.04 11.72 -3.23
N GLY A 62 7.35 11.51 -3.05
CA GLY A 62 8.20 12.38 -2.24
C GLY A 62 8.15 12.14 -0.72
N PHE A 63 7.56 11.05 -0.23
CA PHE A 63 7.63 10.70 1.19
C PHE A 63 9.09 10.48 1.63
N ILE A 64 9.54 11.28 2.61
CA ILE A 64 10.86 11.12 3.22
C ILE A 64 10.73 10.24 4.48
N GLU A 65 11.30 9.05 4.38
CA GLU A 65 11.32 8.08 5.46
C GLU A 65 12.23 8.53 6.61
N GLY A 66 11.75 8.35 7.84
CA GLY A 66 12.51 8.63 9.07
C GLY A 66 12.41 7.44 10.02
N GLU A 67 13.32 7.35 11.00
CA GLU A 67 13.36 6.21 11.92
C GLU A 67 12.06 6.02 12.71
N HIS A 68 11.45 7.13 13.15
CA HIS A 68 10.17 7.13 13.85
C HIS A 68 9.02 6.62 12.97
N HIS A 69 9.06 6.86 11.64
CA HIS A 69 8.07 6.33 10.71
C HIS A 69 8.12 4.80 10.66
N LYS A 70 9.32 4.19 10.65
CA LYS A 70 9.48 2.73 10.69
C LYS A 70 8.88 2.13 11.95
N LEU A 71 9.19 2.73 13.11
CA LEU A 71 8.66 2.25 14.38
C LEU A 71 7.12 2.35 14.40
N PHE A 72 6.58 3.46 13.92
CA PHE A 72 5.14 3.67 13.87
C PHE A 72 4.45 2.69 12.90
N ALA A 73 4.98 2.54 11.68
CA ALA A 73 4.51 1.57 10.69
C ALA A 73 4.49 0.15 11.26
N LYS A 74 5.58 -0.29 11.91
CA LYS A 74 5.64 -1.61 12.54
C LYS A 74 4.57 -1.80 13.63
N LYS A 75 4.19 -0.75 14.35
CA LYS A 75 3.07 -0.83 15.32
C LYS A 75 1.72 -0.95 14.61
N LEU A 76 1.51 -0.23 13.51
CA LEU A 76 0.31 -0.33 12.68
C LEU A 76 0.18 -1.70 12.01
N GLU A 77 1.27 -2.26 11.47
CA GLU A 77 1.31 -3.62 10.93
C GLU A 77 0.91 -4.67 11.97
N ASN A 78 1.37 -4.52 13.22
CA ASN A 78 0.95 -5.42 14.29
C ASN A 78 -0.56 -5.30 14.60
N VAL A 79 -1.17 -4.13 14.39
CA VAL A 79 -2.63 -3.97 14.49
C VAL A 79 -3.32 -4.67 13.31
N ALA A 80 -2.83 -4.47 12.08
CA ALA A 80 -3.33 -5.13 10.87
C ALA A 80 -3.31 -6.66 11.00
N MET A 81 -2.22 -7.22 11.55
CA MET A 81 -2.09 -8.67 11.79
C MET A 81 -2.89 -9.18 13.00
N GLY A 82 -3.60 -8.32 13.74
CA GLY A 82 -4.32 -8.69 14.96
C GLY A 82 -3.43 -9.03 16.17
N LYS A 83 -2.10 -8.85 16.08
CA LYS A 83 -1.16 -9.02 17.20
C LYS A 83 -1.36 -7.96 18.28
N THR A 84 -1.71 -6.75 17.87
CA THR A 84 -2.03 -5.63 18.77
C THR A 84 -3.50 -5.25 18.61
N LYS A 85 -4.31 -5.53 19.63
CA LYS A 85 -5.75 -5.21 19.60
C LYS A 85 -6.08 -3.75 19.90
N ARG A 86 -5.19 -3.06 20.62
CA ARG A 86 -5.34 -1.66 21.05
C ARG A 86 -4.00 -0.97 20.96
N LEU A 87 -3.93 0.11 20.20
CA LEU A 87 -2.73 0.92 20.01
C LEU A 87 -3.06 2.37 20.37
N ILE A 88 -2.25 2.98 21.25
CA ILE A 88 -2.28 4.41 21.54
C ILE A 88 -0.96 4.98 21.05
N VAL A 89 -1.01 6.07 20.29
CA VAL A 89 0.15 6.71 19.69
C VAL A 89 0.23 8.15 20.18
N ASN A 90 1.25 8.43 20.98
CA ASN A 90 1.55 9.78 21.47
C ASN A 90 2.79 10.29 20.73
N MET A 91 2.59 11.22 19.80
CA MET A 91 3.66 11.84 19.00
C MET A 91 3.43 13.34 18.90
N PRO A 92 4.48 14.18 18.80
CA PRO A 92 4.32 15.62 18.69
C PRO A 92 3.63 16.03 17.37
N PRO A 93 3.07 17.26 17.29
CA PRO A 93 2.50 17.78 16.05
C PRO A 93 3.50 17.76 14.89
N ARG A 94 3.00 17.68 13.65
CA ARG A 94 3.80 17.67 12.41
C ARG A 94 4.73 16.46 12.21
N HIS A 95 4.45 15.34 12.88
CA HIS A 95 5.17 14.07 12.71
C HIS A 95 4.35 13.03 11.92
N THR A 96 3.52 13.49 10.97
CA THR A 96 2.77 12.63 10.03
C THR A 96 1.77 11.66 10.70
N LYS A 97 1.52 11.83 12.02
CA LYS A 97 0.72 10.88 12.82
C LYS A 97 -0.69 10.67 12.25
N SER A 98 -1.34 11.78 11.87
CA SER A 98 -2.74 11.79 11.45
C SER A 98 -2.83 11.35 10.00
N GLU A 99 -1.89 11.71 9.14
CA GLU A 99 -1.82 11.18 7.77
C GLU A 99 -1.67 9.65 7.78
N PHE A 100 -0.76 9.11 8.60
CA PHE A 100 -0.55 7.66 8.72
C PHE A 100 -1.77 6.96 9.30
N ALA A 101 -2.24 7.36 10.48
CA ALA A 101 -3.32 6.67 11.17
C ALA A 101 -4.71 6.87 10.53
N SER A 102 -4.98 8.06 10.00
CA SER A 102 -6.33 8.50 9.60
C SER A 102 -6.54 8.51 8.07
N VAL A 103 -5.48 8.30 7.28
CA VAL A 103 -5.57 8.24 5.81
C VAL A 103 -4.93 6.98 5.26
N PHE A 104 -3.62 6.80 5.42
CA PHE A 104 -2.89 5.71 4.77
C PHE A 104 -3.19 4.34 5.40
N PHE A 105 -3.30 4.27 6.71
CA PHE A 105 -3.61 3.02 7.40
C PHE A 105 -5.00 2.47 7.03
N PRO A 106 -6.11 3.23 7.10
CA PRO A 106 -7.41 2.71 6.70
C PRO A 106 -7.48 2.35 5.21
N SER A 107 -6.82 3.09 4.31
CA SER A 107 -6.78 2.70 2.88
C SER A 107 -6.01 1.41 2.66
N TRP A 108 -4.92 1.20 3.39
CA TRP A 108 -4.14 -0.05 3.34
C TRP A 108 -4.93 -1.23 3.88
N ILE A 109 -5.60 -1.09 5.04
CA ILE A 109 -6.46 -2.13 5.61
C ILE A 109 -7.61 -2.47 4.66
N MET A 110 -8.26 -1.47 4.05
CA MET A 110 -9.31 -1.72 3.04
C MET A 110 -8.77 -2.45 1.81
N GLY A 111 -7.49 -2.30 1.47
CA GLY A 111 -6.86 -3.03 0.38
C GLY A 111 -6.58 -4.49 0.75
N LEU A 112 -6.07 -4.72 1.96
CA LEU A 112 -5.74 -6.06 2.48
C LEU A 112 -6.99 -6.89 2.84
N HIS A 113 -7.97 -6.23 3.44
CA HIS A 113 -9.20 -6.81 3.97
C HIS A 113 -10.40 -5.98 3.48
N PRO A 114 -10.77 -6.12 2.20
CA PRO A 114 -11.77 -5.28 1.58
C PRO A 114 -13.20 -5.54 2.09
N ASP A 115 -13.40 -6.55 2.94
CA ASP A 115 -14.64 -6.91 3.62
C ASP A 115 -14.78 -6.27 5.02
N MET A 116 -13.73 -5.63 5.54
CA MET A 116 -13.73 -5.05 6.89
C MET A 116 -14.56 -3.77 7.01
N LYS A 117 -15.10 -3.56 8.21
CA LYS A 117 -15.81 -2.35 8.61
C LYS A 117 -14.89 -1.46 9.44
N ILE A 118 -14.48 -0.35 8.84
CA ILE A 118 -13.65 0.67 9.49
C ILE A 118 -14.55 1.80 9.97
N MET A 119 -14.42 2.14 11.25
CA MET A 119 -15.03 3.31 11.83
C MET A 119 -13.96 4.32 12.23
N GLN A 120 -14.12 5.56 11.80
CA GLN A 120 -13.23 6.64 12.17
C GLN A 120 -13.98 7.76 12.86
N THR A 121 -13.47 8.18 14.01
CA THR A 121 -14.05 9.27 14.80
C THR A 121 -13.02 10.32 15.16
N THR A 122 -13.43 11.57 15.06
CA THR A 122 -12.65 12.76 15.46
C THR A 122 -13.54 13.73 16.22
N HIS A 123 -12.97 14.75 16.85
CA HIS A 123 -13.71 15.73 17.65
C HIS A 123 -14.93 16.34 16.92
N THR A 124 -14.82 16.63 15.62
CA THR A 124 -15.95 17.13 14.81
C THR A 124 -16.34 16.16 13.69
N ALA A 125 -17.63 16.11 13.37
CA ALA A 125 -18.13 15.30 12.25
C ALA A 125 -17.56 15.75 10.89
N GLU A 126 -17.31 17.05 10.72
CA GLU A 126 -16.70 17.61 9.52
C GLU A 126 -15.27 17.09 9.32
N LEU A 127 -14.45 17.06 10.38
CA LEU A 127 -13.09 16.55 10.32
C LEU A 127 -13.07 15.05 10.00
N SER A 128 -13.98 14.28 10.59
CA SER A 128 -14.13 12.85 10.29
C SER A 128 -14.49 12.64 8.82
N ALA A 129 -15.46 13.39 8.30
CA ALA A 129 -15.86 13.31 6.88
C ALA A 129 -14.74 13.76 5.94
N ARG A 130 -13.89 14.70 6.36
CA ARG A 130 -12.71 15.13 5.58
C ARG A 130 -11.69 13.99 5.45
N PHE A 131 -11.42 13.25 6.52
CA PHE A 131 -10.55 12.07 6.44
C PHE A 131 -11.18 10.97 5.57
N GLY A 132 -12.47 10.67 5.76
CA GLY A 132 -13.18 9.70 4.92
C GLY A 132 -13.10 10.05 3.44
N ARG A 133 -13.20 11.33 3.08
CA ARG A 133 -12.98 11.82 1.71
C ARG A 133 -11.54 11.59 1.24
N LYS A 134 -10.54 11.86 2.08
CA LYS A 134 -9.12 11.64 1.74
C LYS A 134 -8.84 10.16 1.45
N VAL A 135 -9.29 9.26 2.33
CA VAL A 135 -9.14 7.80 2.17
C VAL A 135 -9.80 7.34 0.87
N ARG A 136 -11.05 7.76 0.64
CA ARG A 136 -11.79 7.42 -0.56
C ARG A 136 -11.09 7.90 -1.83
N ASN A 137 -10.64 9.15 -1.85
CA ASN A 137 -9.96 9.70 -3.01
C ASN A 137 -8.62 9.00 -3.25
N LEU A 138 -7.89 8.64 -2.18
CA LEU A 138 -6.66 7.85 -2.27
C LEU A 138 -6.93 6.47 -2.89
N MET A 139 -8.00 5.78 -2.51
CA MET A 139 -8.37 4.49 -3.10
C MET A 139 -8.75 4.58 -4.59
N ASP A 140 -9.10 5.78 -5.08
CA ASP A 140 -9.43 6.00 -6.48
C ASP A 140 -8.21 6.42 -7.33
N THR A 141 -7.02 6.57 -6.74
CA THR A 141 -5.81 6.88 -7.53
C THR A 141 -5.26 5.65 -8.25
N ASP A 142 -4.47 5.89 -9.30
CA ASP A 142 -3.86 4.81 -10.08
C ASP A 142 -2.78 4.07 -9.28
N GLU A 143 -2.03 4.77 -8.42
CA GLU A 143 -1.02 4.20 -7.53
C GLU A 143 -1.65 3.20 -6.55
N TYR A 144 -2.80 3.54 -5.97
CA TYR A 144 -3.52 2.59 -5.11
C TYR A 144 -3.98 1.36 -5.89
N LYS A 145 -4.56 1.58 -7.09
CA LYS A 145 -5.07 0.51 -7.95
C LYS A 145 -3.98 -0.41 -8.49
N GLN A 146 -2.74 0.07 -8.63
CA GLN A 146 -1.58 -0.75 -8.99
C GLN A 146 -1.23 -1.76 -7.89
N ILE A 147 -1.44 -1.40 -6.62
CA ILE A 147 -1.23 -2.32 -5.50
C ILE A 147 -2.44 -3.25 -5.36
N PHE A 148 -3.65 -2.68 -5.32
CA PHE A 148 -4.90 -3.38 -5.01
C PHE A 148 -5.86 -3.42 -6.21
N GLU A 149 -5.48 -4.09 -7.29
CA GLU A 149 -6.22 -4.10 -8.57
C GLU A 149 -7.71 -4.53 -8.46
N LYS A 150 -8.00 -5.40 -7.47
CA LYS A 150 -9.31 -6.03 -7.26
C LYS A 150 -10.21 -5.28 -6.27
N VAL A 151 -9.68 -4.28 -5.56
CA VAL A 151 -10.41 -3.50 -4.55
C VAL A 151 -10.81 -2.16 -5.15
N ARG A 152 -12.11 -1.89 -5.17
CA ARG A 152 -12.69 -0.67 -5.72
C ARG A 152 -13.80 -0.15 -4.82
N LEU A 153 -14.07 1.14 -4.92
CA LEU A 153 -15.24 1.74 -4.29
C LEU A 153 -16.50 1.21 -4.96
N SER A 154 -17.52 0.90 -4.15
CA SER A 154 -18.84 0.55 -4.64
C SER A 154 -19.48 1.73 -5.38
N ALA A 155 -20.25 1.44 -6.44
CA ALA A 155 -20.95 2.45 -7.21
C ALA A 155 -22.11 3.09 -6.41
N ASP A 156 -22.67 2.35 -5.45
CA ASP A 156 -23.94 2.67 -4.79
C ASP A 156 -23.78 3.57 -3.55
N SER A 157 -22.56 3.67 -2.98
CA SER A 157 -22.30 4.41 -1.74
C SER A 157 -21.04 5.25 -1.86
N LYS A 158 -21.21 6.53 -2.24
CA LYS A 158 -20.13 7.50 -2.48
C LYS A 158 -20.20 8.75 -1.60
N SER A 159 -20.87 8.70 -0.44
CA SER A 159 -20.86 9.86 0.45
C SER A 159 -19.47 9.99 1.13
N ALA A 160 -19.09 11.20 1.53
CA ALA A 160 -17.77 11.42 2.15
C ALA A 160 -17.67 10.82 3.56
N GLY A 161 -18.80 10.73 4.27
CA GLY A 161 -18.88 10.16 5.62
C GLY A 161 -19.21 8.66 5.65
N ARG A 162 -19.64 8.10 4.52
CA ARG A 162 -19.98 6.68 4.40
C ARG A 162 -19.81 6.20 2.96
N TRP A 163 -18.97 5.20 2.78
CA TRP A 163 -18.76 4.54 1.50
C TRP A 163 -18.39 3.08 1.73
N GLU A 164 -18.52 2.28 0.68
CA GLU A 164 -18.34 0.83 0.75
C GLU A 164 -17.38 0.38 -0.36
N THR A 165 -16.73 -0.75 -0.17
CA THR A 165 -15.93 -1.42 -1.21
C THR A 165 -16.81 -2.36 -2.04
N ASN A 166 -16.30 -2.82 -3.17
CA ASN A 166 -16.93 -3.87 -3.99
C ASN A 166 -16.93 -5.26 -3.34
N HIS A 167 -16.39 -5.41 -2.12
CA HIS A 167 -16.37 -6.66 -1.35
C HIS A 167 -17.20 -6.58 -0.05
N GLY A 168 -17.97 -5.50 0.14
CA GLY A 168 -18.88 -5.34 1.28
C GLY A 168 -18.25 -4.73 2.53
N GLY A 169 -16.97 -4.35 2.49
CA GLY A 169 -16.35 -3.53 3.52
C GLY A 169 -16.95 -2.13 3.55
N GLU A 170 -16.99 -1.53 4.73
CA GLU A 170 -17.65 -0.25 4.98
C GLU A 170 -16.70 0.70 5.69
N TYR A 171 -16.57 1.92 5.19
CA TYR A 171 -15.92 3.00 5.92
C TYR A 171 -16.97 3.96 6.44
N PHE A 172 -16.97 4.22 7.74
CA PHE A 172 -17.89 5.12 8.40
C PHE A 172 -17.15 6.18 9.21
N ALA A 173 -17.32 7.44 8.82
CA ALA A 173 -16.77 8.61 9.51
C ALA A 173 -17.87 9.30 10.32
N ALA A 174 -17.66 9.45 11.63
CA ALA A 174 -18.61 10.08 12.53
C ALA A 174 -17.90 10.99 13.56
N GLY A 175 -18.52 12.11 13.90
CA GLY A 175 -18.01 12.96 14.99
C GLY A 175 -18.27 12.36 16.37
N VAL A 176 -17.55 12.84 17.38
CA VAL A 176 -17.81 12.52 18.79
C VAL A 176 -19.28 12.81 19.12
N GLY A 177 -19.97 11.82 19.71
CA GLY A 177 -21.40 11.91 20.04
C GLY A 177 -22.37 11.68 18.87
N GLY A 178 -21.87 11.38 17.67
CA GLY A 178 -22.70 10.92 16.55
C GLY A 178 -23.32 9.53 16.80
N ALA A 179 -24.19 9.08 15.89
CA ALA A 179 -24.84 7.76 15.93
C ALA A 179 -23.85 6.61 15.67
N ILE A 180 -22.94 6.40 16.61
CA ILE A 180 -21.93 5.34 16.65
C ILE A 180 -22.55 4.06 17.25
N THR A 181 -23.50 4.21 18.18
CA THR A 181 -24.17 3.12 18.89
C THR A 181 -24.99 2.24 17.93
N GLY A 182 -24.77 0.92 17.99
CA GLY A 182 -25.48 -0.08 17.18
C GLY A 182 -24.78 -0.48 15.88
N ARG A 183 -23.62 0.12 15.56
CA ARG A 183 -22.77 -0.30 14.44
C ARG A 183 -21.54 -1.04 14.95
N GLY A 184 -21.29 -2.23 14.42
CA GLY A 184 -20.04 -2.95 14.63
C GLY A 184 -18.93 -2.37 13.75
N ALA A 185 -17.71 -2.36 14.25
CA ALA A 185 -16.50 -2.04 13.50
C ALA A 185 -15.42 -3.07 13.80
N ASP A 186 -14.72 -3.52 12.76
CA ASP A 186 -13.55 -4.39 12.87
C ASP A 186 -12.31 -3.57 13.24
N LEU A 187 -12.26 -2.31 12.79
CA LEU A 187 -11.23 -1.34 13.14
C LEU A 187 -11.86 -0.01 13.55
N LEU A 188 -11.50 0.48 14.74
CA LEU A 188 -11.89 1.79 15.25
C LEU A 188 -10.66 2.72 15.31
N ILE A 189 -10.67 3.80 14.55
CA ILE A 189 -9.64 4.84 14.54
C ILE A 189 -10.18 6.07 15.26
N ILE A 190 -9.44 6.55 16.26
CA ILE A 190 -9.76 7.75 17.01
C ILE A 190 -8.60 8.73 16.81
N ASP A 191 -8.84 9.83 16.08
CA ASP A 191 -7.83 10.88 15.86
C ASP A 191 -8.23 12.14 16.63
N ASP A 192 -7.37 12.49 17.58
CA ASP A 192 -7.34 13.71 18.38
C ASP A 192 -8.67 14.18 19.02
N PRO A 193 -8.91 13.83 20.29
CA PRO A 193 -9.96 14.43 21.11
C PRO A 193 -9.53 15.71 21.85
N HIS A 194 -8.35 16.31 21.58
CA HIS A 194 -7.84 17.45 22.35
C HIS A 194 -7.56 18.68 21.47
N SER A 195 -8.27 19.77 21.75
CA SER A 195 -7.81 21.14 21.49
C SER A 195 -7.19 21.72 22.75
#